data_AF-A0A0B2XN27-F1
#
_entry.id   AF-A0A0B2XN27-F1
#
_cell.length_a   1.000
_cell.length_b   1.000
_cell.length_c   1.000
_cell.angle_alpha   90.00
_cell.angle_beta   90.00
_cell.angle_gamma   90.00
#
_symmetry.space_group_name_H-M   'P 1'
#
loop_
_entity.id
_entity.type
_entity.pdbx_description
1 polymer ?
#
loop_
_entity_poly.entity_id
_entity_poly.type
_entity_poly.pdbx_seq_one_letter_code
_entity_poly.pdbx_strand_id
1 'polypeptide(L)' 'MGLGILLFVIGALLGAVAGFFGARAYMKKYFQDNPPINEEMLKAMMMQMGQKPSEKKLNQMMSSMKAQQKRSNKK' A
#
# COMPACT_ATOMS: atom_id res chain seq x y z
N MET A 1 -11.15 -34.18 -26.01
CA MET A 1 -11.69 -32.83 -25.71
C MET A 1 -11.58 -32.43 -24.23
N GLY A 2 -11.78 -33.32 -23.25
CA GLY A 2 -11.75 -32.93 -21.82
C GLY A 2 -10.38 -32.60 -21.20
N LEU A 3 -9.30 -33.26 -21.62
CA LEU A 3 -7.95 -33.04 -21.07
C LEU A 3 -7.38 -31.64 -21.35
N GLY A 4 -7.69 -31.07 -22.53
CA GLY A 4 -7.25 -29.72 -22.87
C GLY A 4 -7.90 -28.65 -22.00
N ILE A 5 -9.20 -28.83 -21.67
CA ILE A 5 -9.95 -27.90 -20.82
C ILE A 5 -9.39 -27.93 -19.39
N LEU A 6 -9.08 -29.12 -18.86
CA LEU A 6 -8.53 -29.26 -17.51
C LEU A 6 -7.16 -28.57 -17.37
N LEU A 7 -6.26 -28.74 -18.35
CA LEU A 7 -4.96 -28.07 -18.38
C LEU A 7 -5.11 -26.54 -18.48
N PHE A 8 -6.07 -26.06 -19.26
CA PHE A 8 -6.34 -24.64 -19.39
C PHE A 8 -6.83 -24.02 -18.07
N VAL A 9 -7.71 -24.72 -17.34
CA VAL A 9 -8.21 -24.27 -16.04
C VAL A 9 -7.09 -24.23 -14.99
N ILE A 10 -6.23 -25.26 -14.94
CA ILE A 10 -5.09 -25.28 -14.03
C ILE A 10 -4.09 -24.17 -14.36
N GLY A 11 -3.79 -23.96 -15.66
CA GLY A 11 -2.93 -22.87 -16.11
C GLY A 11 -3.48 -21.49 -15.76
N ALA A 12 -4.79 -21.28 -15.92
CA ALA A 12 -5.46 -20.03 -15.54
C ALA A 12 -5.41 -19.79 -14.02
N LEU A 13 -5.63 -20.82 -13.20
CA LEU A 13 -5.54 -20.71 -11.74
C LEU A 13 -4.11 -20.41 -11.29
N LEU A 14 -3.11 -21.11 -11.83
CA LEU A 14 -1.71 -20.86 -11.52
C LEU A 14 -1.27 -19.46 -11.95
N GLY A 15 -1.68 -19.02 -13.14
CA GLY A 15 -1.41 -17.67 -13.64
C GLY A 15 -2.06 -16.58 -12.78
N ALA A 16 -3.31 -16.78 -12.35
CA ALA A 16 -4.02 -15.85 -11.47
C ALA A 16 -3.36 -15.75 -10.10
N VAL A 17 -2.98 -16.89 -9.49
CA VAL A 17 -2.31 -16.91 -8.18
C VAL A 17 -0.93 -16.26 -8.27
N ALA A 18 -0.11 -16.66 -9.26
CA ALA A 18 1.21 -16.08 -9.45
C ALA A 18 1.15 -14.57 -9.77
N GLY A 19 0.22 -14.15 -10.63
CA GLY A 19 -0.01 -12.76 -10.97
C GLY A 19 -0.46 -11.92 -9.76
N PHE A 20 -1.38 -12.45 -8.95
CA PHE A 20 -1.87 -11.76 -7.74
C PHE A 20 -0.77 -11.56 -6.70
N PHE A 21 0.02 -12.61 -6.41
CA PHE A 21 1.12 -12.51 -5.45
C PHE A 21 2.26 -11.61 -5.96
N GLY A 22 2.58 -11.68 -7.26
CA GLY A 22 3.57 -10.81 -7.89
C GLY A 22 3.16 -9.34 -7.85
N ALA A 23 1.94 -9.02 -8.26
CA ALA A 23 1.42 -7.65 -8.22
C ALA A 23 1.34 -7.11 -6.78
N ARG A 24 0.94 -7.95 -5.81
CA ARG A 24 0.92 -7.58 -4.39
C ARG A 24 2.31 -7.23 -3.86
N ALA A 25 3.32 -8.02 -4.19
CA ALA A 25 4.70 -7.77 -3.79
C ALA A 25 5.25 -6.50 -4.45
N TYR A 26 4.96 -6.30 -5.74
CA TYR A 26 5.36 -5.11 -6.49
C TYR A 26 4.74 -3.83 -5.93
N MET A 27 3.43 -3.83 -5.66
CA MET A 27 2.75 -2.68 -5.04
C MET A 27 3.30 -2.38 -3.64
N LYS A 28 3.56 -3.41 -2.83
CA LYS A 28 4.14 -3.24 -1.49
C LYS A 28 5.52 -2.55 -1.59
N LYS A 29 6.35 -2.91 -2.57
CA LYS A 29 7.66 -2.28 -2.82
C LYS A 29 7.50 -0.84 -3.34
N TYR A 30 6.61 -0.62 -4.30
CA TYR A 30 6.34 0.70 -4.87
C TYR A 30 5.92 1.74 -3.80
N PHE A 31 5.02 1.37 -2.89
CA PHE A 31 4.59 2.26 -1.80
C PHE A 31 5.65 2.49 -0.71
N GLN A 32 6.66 1.63 -0.61
CA GLN A 32 7.80 1.86 0.28
C GLN A 32 8.77 2.88 -0.31
N ASP A 33 9.05 2.74 -1.61
CA ASP A 33 10.00 3.59 -2.31
C ASP A 33 9.43 5.01 -2.54
N ASN A 34 8.11 5.13 -2.68
CA ASN A 34 7.38 6.41 -2.73
C ASN A 34 6.31 6.45 -1.63
N PRO A 35 6.67 6.86 -0.39
CA PRO A 35 5.72 6.88 0.71
C PRO A 35 4.52 7.77 0.37
N PRO A 36 3.29 7.26 0.43
CA PRO A 36 2.09 7.97 -0.06
C PRO A 36 1.68 9.16 0.81
N ILE A 37 2.45 9.50 1.85
CA ILE A 37 2.10 10.54 2.83
C ILE A 37 3.22 11.57 2.92
N ASN A 38 2.97 12.75 2.36
CA ASN A 38 3.81 13.94 2.50
C ASN A 38 3.17 14.95 3.48
N GLU A 39 3.89 16.01 3.84
CA GLU A 39 3.43 17.03 4.81
C GLU A 39 2.18 17.77 4.33
N GLU A 40 2.08 18.00 3.01
CA GLU A 40 0.94 18.66 2.39
C GLU A 40 -0.33 17.81 2.46
N MET A 41 -0.25 16.49 2.24
CA MET A 41 -1.38 15.58 2.41
C MET A 41 -1.82 15.48 3.87
N LEU A 42 -0.88 15.42 4.82
CA LEU A 42 -1.21 15.45 6.25
C LEU A 42 -1.88 16.77 6.65
N LYS A 43 -1.38 17.90 6.13
CA LYS A 43 -1.96 19.23 6.35
C LYS A 43 -3.37 19.31 5.74
N ALA A 44 -3.54 18.85 4.50
CA ALA A 44 -4.84 18.77 3.85
C ALA A 44 -5.82 17.87 4.61
N MET A 45 -5.37 16.70 5.08
CA MET A 45 -6.16 15.78 5.89
C MET A 45 -6.58 16.41 7.24
N MET A 46 -5.68 17.12 7.93
CA MET A 46 -6.03 17.85 9.15
C MET A 46 -7.03 18.98 8.87
N MET A 47 -6.85 19.73 7.77
CA MET A 47 -7.77 20.79 7.36
C MET A 47 -9.15 20.22 7.00
N GLN A 48 -9.23 19.08 6.31
CA GLN A 48 -10.48 18.37 6.01
C GLN A 48 -11.21 17.93 7.28
N MET A 49 -10.47 17.60 8.33
CA MET A 49 -11.03 17.25 9.65
C MET A 49 -11.38 18.47 10.52
N GLY A 50 -11.29 19.70 9.98
CA GLY A 50 -11.55 20.93 10.74
C GLY A 50 -10.51 21.25 11.82
N GLN A 51 -9.38 20.54 11.84
CA GLN A 51 -8.27 20.84 12.74
C GLN A 51 -7.35 21.88 12.13
N LYS A 52 -7.07 22.95 12.88
CA LYS A 52 -6.04 23.92 12.50
C LYS A 52 -4.68 23.22 12.47
N PRO A 53 -4.00 23.16 11.31
CA PRO A 53 -2.70 22.50 11.22
C PRO A 53 -1.65 23.33 11.96
N SER A 54 -1.28 22.89 13.16
CA SER A 54 -0.09 23.42 13.84
C SER A 54 1.14 22.64 13.36
N GLU A 55 2.20 23.35 12.94
CA GLU A 55 3.43 22.75 12.41
C GLU A 55 4.05 21.71 13.36
N LYS A 56 3.98 21.94 14.67
CA LYS A 56 4.46 21.00 15.68
C LYS A 56 3.65 19.69 15.68
N LYS A 57 2.33 19.81 15.59
CA LYS A 57 1.41 18.66 15.54
C LYS A 57 1.54 17.90 14.22
N LEU A 58 1.76 18.62 13.12
CA LEU A 58 2.05 18.04 11.80
C LEU A 58 3.31 17.17 11.87
N ASN A 59 4.40 17.69 12.40
CA ASN A 59 5.68 16.97 12.48
C ASN A 59 5.59 15.74 13.42
N GLN A 60 4.88 15.87 14.55
CA GLN A 60 4.61 14.75 15.46
C GLN A 60 3.74 13.67 14.79
N MET A 61 2.78 14.07 13.97
CA MET A 61 1.91 13.13 13.26
C MET A 61 2.64 12.47 12.08
N MET A 62 3.48 13.21 11.37
CA MET A 62 4.31 12.66 10.29
C MET A 62 5.30 11.62 10.81
N SER A 63 5.99 11.91 11.91
CA SER A 63 6.95 10.98 12.52
C SER A 63 6.28 9.70 13.05
N SER A 64 5.10 9.82 13.67
CA SER A 64 4.32 8.66 14.13
C SER A 64 3.76 7.82 12.98
N MET A 65 3.30 8.44 11.89
CA MET A 65 2.89 7.73 10.69
C MET A 65 4.06 7.00 10.01
N LYS A 66 5.22 7.64 9.88
CA LYS A 66 6.44 6.98 9.35
C LYS A 66 6.83 5.78 10.20
N ALA A 67 6.75 5.89 11.53
CA ALA A 67 7.03 4.80 12.45
C ALA A 67 6.02 3.64 12.31
N GLN A 68 4.73 3.94 12.10
CA GLN A 68 3.69 2.93 11.88
C GLN A 68 3.83 2.24 10.53
N GLN A 69 4.09 2.96 9.44
CA GLN A 69 4.36 2.38 8.11
C GLN A 69 5.57 1.45 8.15
N LYS A 70 6.65 1.83 8.83
CA LYS A 70 7.83 0.96 9.01
C LYS A 70 7.49 -0.33 9.77
N ARG A 71 6.56 -0.29 10.73
CA ARG A 71 6.11 -1.47 11.49
C ARG A 71 5.16 -2.36 10.69
N SER A 72 4.20 -1.81 9.94
CA SER A 72 3.28 -2.60 9.11
C SER A 72 4.02 -3.30 7.97
N ASN A 73 5.10 -2.69 7.49
CA ASN A 73 5.90 -3.23 6.40
C ASN A 73 6.82 -4.39 6.82
N LYS A 74 7.11 -4.52 8.13
CA LYS A 74 7.91 -5.58 8.74
C LYS A 74 7.09 -6.83 9.13
N LYS A 75 5.76 -6.78 9.05
CA LYS A 75 4.87 -7.95 9.06
C LYS A 75 4.56 -8.42 7.63
#